data_AF-A0AAU5F609-F1
#
_entry.id   AF-A0AAU5F609-F1
#
_cell.length_a   1.000
_cell.length_b   1.000
_cell.length_c   1.000
_cell.angle_alpha   90.00
_cell.angle_beta   90.00
_cell.angle_gamma   90.00
#
_symmetry.space_group_name_H-M   'P 1'
#
loop_
_entity.id
_entity.type
_entity.pdbx_description
1 polymer ?
#
loop_
_entity_poly.entity_id
_entity_poly.type
_entity_poly.pdbx_seq_one_letter_code
_entity_poly.pdbx_strand_id
1 'polypeptide(L)'
;MSPRTPLPPPPPPVEIRAWPDRNALLVDRAGVLNDLVARQLGPGRIAAHWGWAVLLATGWAFVGTAVIAFAEALDVLSMLFGVICLVIGLGAVVPTGVAIVAGLRKDARIRRLLAQWAELDRHPAADARLRAPGLSLAWLLPGGLMCALGLFVCVTVPAAARPGHDTYGMVVLTMGLGLVCWLTGLIAVTKALAHRRWALRLLPPAHLS
;
A
#
# COMPACT_ATOMS: atom_id res chain seq x y z
N MET A 1 12.03 -11.58 -17.90
CA MET A 1 12.40 -10.84 -16.67
C MET A 1 12.84 -9.43 -17.09
N SER A 2 12.03 -8.39 -16.87
CA SER A 2 12.47 -7.02 -17.16
C SER A 2 13.65 -6.65 -16.26
N PRO A 3 14.71 -5.99 -16.79
CA PRO A 3 15.82 -5.52 -15.98
C PRO A 3 15.28 -4.74 -14.78
N ARG A 4 15.64 -5.15 -13.57
CA ARG A 4 15.34 -4.36 -12.37
C ARG A 4 16.22 -3.13 -12.44
N THR A 5 15.74 -2.06 -13.07
CA THR A 5 16.46 -0.78 -13.07
C THR A 5 16.70 -0.41 -11.61
N PRO A 6 17.97 -0.28 -11.17
CA PRO A 6 18.26 0.06 -9.80
C PRO A 6 17.58 1.39 -9.43
N LEU A 7 17.33 1.60 -8.14
CA LEU A 7 16.88 2.90 -7.69
C LEU A 7 17.95 3.94 -8.05
N PRO A 8 17.57 5.16 -8.46
CA PRO A 8 18.55 6.21 -8.70
C PRO A 8 19.35 6.45 -7.40
N PRO A 9 20.65 6.75 -7.53
CA PRO A 9 21.48 7.03 -6.37
C PRO A 9 20.99 8.28 -5.62
N PRO A 10 21.39 8.45 -4.35
CA PRO A 10 21.23 9.74 -3.69
C PRO A 10 21.98 10.84 -4.46
N PRO A 11 21.56 12.11 -4.34
CA PRO A 11 22.23 13.20 -5.02
C PRO A 11 23.70 13.31 -4.56
N PRO A 12 24.64 13.69 -5.45
CA PRO A 12 26.04 13.83 -5.10
C PRO A 12 26.27 14.87 -3.99
N PRO A 13 27.19 14.59 -3.05
CA PRO A 13 27.71 15.58 -2.09
C PRO A 13 28.21 16.84 -2.80
N VAL A 14 28.12 17.99 -2.12
CA VAL A 14 28.44 19.31 -2.68
C VAL A 14 29.84 19.33 -3.28
N GLU A 15 30.77 18.61 -2.68
CA GLU A 15 32.18 18.53 -3.02
C GLU A 15 32.47 17.87 -4.38
N ILE A 16 31.54 17.05 -4.89
CA ILE A 16 31.72 16.29 -6.15
C ILE A 16 30.65 16.59 -7.21
N ARG A 17 29.91 17.68 -7.05
CA ARG A 17 28.88 18.09 -8.02
C ARG A 17 29.53 18.52 -9.33
N ALA A 18 29.19 17.83 -10.42
CA ALA A 18 29.75 18.06 -11.75
C ALA A 18 28.76 18.72 -12.74
N TRP A 19 27.66 19.30 -12.25
CA TRP A 19 26.71 19.96 -13.16
C TRP A 19 27.33 21.24 -13.75
N PRO A 20 27.32 21.41 -15.07
CA PRO A 20 27.93 22.56 -15.74
C PRO A 20 27.20 23.88 -15.46
N ASP A 21 25.88 23.82 -15.28
CA ASP A 21 25.05 24.98 -14.93
C ASP A 21 23.82 24.57 -14.09
N ARG A 22 23.09 25.58 -13.61
CA ARG A 22 21.85 25.36 -12.84
C ARG A 22 20.78 24.64 -13.67
N ASN A 23 20.70 24.88 -14.97
CA ASN A 23 19.69 24.26 -15.81
C ASN A 23 19.94 22.75 -15.95
N ALA A 24 21.19 22.32 -16.12
CA ALA A 24 21.57 20.91 -16.14
C ALA A 24 21.17 20.19 -14.85
N LEU A 25 21.39 20.84 -13.68
CA LEU A 25 20.92 20.34 -12.39
C LEU A 25 19.39 20.19 -12.35
N LEU A 26 18.64 21.20 -12.82
CA LEU A 26 17.18 21.19 -12.78
C LEU A 26 16.58 20.13 -13.70
N VAL A 27 17.16 19.91 -14.88
CA VAL A 27 16.73 18.87 -15.83
C VAL A 27 16.96 17.48 -15.25
N ASP A 28 18.15 17.21 -14.71
CA ASP A 28 18.49 15.93 -14.09
C ASP A 28 17.60 15.64 -12.88
N ARG A 29 17.44 16.62 -11.99
CA ARG A 29 16.52 16.58 -10.84
C ARG A 29 15.09 16.25 -11.28
N ALA A 30 14.56 16.96 -12.29
CA ALA A 30 13.20 16.74 -12.76
C ALA A 30 13.00 15.32 -13.31
N GLY A 31 13.99 14.79 -14.04
CA GLY A 31 14.00 13.41 -14.53
C GLY A 31 13.95 12.39 -13.40
N VAL A 32 14.84 12.53 -12.40
CA VAL A 32 14.92 11.63 -11.25
C VAL A 32 13.65 11.70 -10.39
N LEU A 33 13.13 12.89 -10.10
CA LEU A 33 11.91 13.06 -9.33
C LEU A 33 10.70 12.43 -10.04
N ASN A 34 10.59 12.60 -11.36
CA ASN A 34 9.51 12.00 -12.14
C ASN A 34 9.58 10.47 -12.15
N ASP A 35 10.77 9.89 -12.32
CA ASP A 35 10.97 8.42 -12.23
C ASP A 35 10.64 7.89 -10.84
N LEU A 36 11.08 8.57 -9.78
CA LEU A 36 10.79 8.17 -8.40
C LEU A 36 9.28 8.24 -8.08
N VAL A 37 8.57 9.28 -8.54
CA VAL A 37 7.11 9.41 -8.39
C VAL A 37 6.40 8.30 -9.16
N ALA A 38 6.80 8.02 -10.41
CA ALA A 38 6.24 6.94 -11.22
C ALA A 38 6.46 5.55 -10.57
N ARG A 39 7.62 5.30 -9.97
CA ARG A 39 7.92 4.05 -9.26
C ARG A 39 7.19 3.89 -7.93
N GLN A 40 6.73 5.00 -7.34
CA GLN A 40 5.97 5.01 -6.09
C GLN A 40 4.46 4.87 -6.31
N LEU A 41 3.91 5.66 -7.25
CA LEU A 41 2.47 5.80 -7.46
C LEU A 41 1.95 5.20 -8.76
N GLY A 42 2.84 4.73 -9.64
CA GLY A 42 2.48 4.26 -10.96
C GLY A 42 1.45 3.12 -10.96
N PRO A 43 0.78 2.90 -12.11
CA PRO A 43 -0.32 1.94 -12.23
C PRO A 43 0.09 0.51 -11.86
N GLY A 44 1.33 0.10 -12.16
CA GLY A 44 1.85 -1.21 -11.76
C GLY A 44 1.93 -1.40 -10.23
N ARG A 45 2.12 -0.31 -9.47
CA ARG A 45 2.10 -0.37 -8.00
C ARG A 45 0.68 -0.45 -7.45
N ILE A 46 -0.27 0.22 -8.10
CA ILE A 46 -1.69 0.11 -7.78
C ILE A 46 -2.13 -1.34 -7.97
N ALA A 47 -1.88 -1.90 -9.15
CA ALA A 47 -2.21 -3.28 -9.48
C ALA A 47 -1.55 -4.28 -8.52
N ALA A 48 -0.27 -4.10 -8.22
CA ALA A 48 0.42 -4.96 -7.26
C ALA A 48 -0.18 -4.88 -5.85
N HIS A 49 -0.50 -3.66 -5.35
CA HIS A 49 -1.10 -3.49 -4.04
C HIS A 49 -2.47 -4.17 -3.92
N TRP A 50 -3.34 -3.95 -4.90
CA TRP A 50 -4.65 -4.60 -4.92
C TRP A 50 -4.55 -6.11 -5.14
N GLY A 51 -3.59 -6.56 -5.95
CA GLY A 51 -3.28 -7.99 -6.09
C GLY A 51 -2.88 -8.65 -4.77
N TRP A 52 -2.01 -7.98 -3.99
CA TRP A 52 -1.67 -8.46 -2.64
C TRP A 52 -2.85 -8.40 -1.67
N ALA A 53 -3.70 -7.37 -1.75
CA ALA A 53 -4.90 -7.28 -0.94
C ALA A 53 -5.87 -8.44 -1.22
N VAL A 54 -6.11 -8.74 -2.49
CA VAL A 54 -6.93 -9.89 -2.92
C VAL A 54 -6.32 -11.20 -2.43
N LEU A 55 -5.01 -11.41 -2.64
CA LEU A 55 -4.35 -12.64 -2.20
C LEU A 55 -4.42 -12.82 -0.68
N LEU A 56 -4.26 -11.73 0.08
CA LEU A 56 -4.37 -11.74 1.54
C LEU A 56 -5.81 -12.06 1.99
N ALA A 57 -6.81 -11.46 1.35
CA ALA A 57 -8.22 -11.73 1.62
C ALA A 57 -8.60 -13.17 1.30
N THR A 58 -8.15 -13.70 0.15
CA THR A 58 -8.36 -15.11 -0.24
C THR A 58 -7.68 -16.06 0.74
N GLY A 59 -6.42 -15.80 1.11
CA GLY A 59 -5.71 -16.60 2.10
C GLY A 59 -6.41 -16.60 3.45
N TRP A 60 -6.90 -15.44 3.89
CA TRP A 60 -7.70 -15.34 5.10
C TRP A 60 -9.04 -16.08 5.00
N ALA A 61 -9.70 -16.05 3.84
CA ALA A 61 -10.93 -16.81 3.62
C ALA A 61 -10.71 -18.30 3.84
N PHE A 62 -9.61 -18.87 3.34
CA PHE A 62 -9.22 -20.26 3.60
C PHE A 62 -8.96 -20.52 5.10
N VAL A 63 -8.27 -19.61 5.80
CA VAL A 63 -8.06 -19.73 7.25
C VAL A 63 -9.39 -19.71 8.00
N GLY A 64 -10.30 -18.79 7.68
CA GLY A 64 -11.61 -18.71 8.30
C GLY A 64 -12.47 -19.95 8.01
N THR A 65 -12.46 -20.46 6.77
CA THR A 65 -13.11 -21.73 6.42
C THR A 65 -12.54 -22.90 7.22
N ALA A 66 -11.23 -22.95 7.45
CA ALA A 66 -10.63 -23.97 8.30
C ALA A 66 -11.12 -23.87 9.75
N VAL A 67 -11.20 -22.65 10.30
CA VAL A 67 -11.72 -22.43 11.67
C VAL A 67 -13.18 -22.89 11.78
N ILE A 68 -14.02 -22.59 10.79
CA ILE A 68 -15.41 -23.05 10.75
C ILE A 68 -15.45 -24.58 10.70
N ALA A 69 -14.68 -25.19 9.78
CA ALA A 69 -14.61 -26.64 9.65
C ALA A 69 -14.18 -27.32 10.95
N PHE A 70 -13.20 -26.78 11.68
CA PHE A 70 -12.78 -27.35 12.96
C PHE A 70 -13.79 -27.12 14.09
N ALA A 71 -14.51 -26.00 14.09
CA ALA A 71 -15.53 -25.70 15.09
C ALA A 71 -16.78 -26.57 14.93
N GLU A 72 -17.10 -26.97 13.69
CA GLU A 72 -18.31 -27.70 13.33
C GLU A 72 -18.05 -29.17 12.94
N ALA A 73 -16.79 -29.64 12.98
CA ALA A 73 -16.42 -30.98 12.53
C ALA A 73 -17.11 -32.07 13.37
N LEU A 74 -17.99 -32.82 12.72
CA LEU A 74 -18.61 -34.04 13.27
C LEU A 74 -17.90 -35.32 12.79
N ASP A 75 -17.02 -35.22 11.79
CA ASP A 75 -16.37 -36.34 11.13
C ASP A 75 -14.91 -36.05 10.68
N VAL A 76 -14.16 -37.12 10.41
CA VAL A 76 -12.73 -37.07 10.03
C VAL A 76 -12.52 -36.34 8.71
N LEU A 77 -13.49 -36.41 7.79
CA LEU A 77 -13.39 -35.76 6.48
C LEU A 77 -13.40 -34.23 6.62
N SER A 78 -14.28 -33.68 7.46
CA SER A 78 -14.33 -32.25 7.77
C SER A 78 -13.03 -31.75 8.41
N MET A 79 -12.42 -32.55 9.29
CA MET A 79 -11.10 -32.21 9.87
C MET A 79 -10.01 -32.16 8.80
N LEU A 80 -9.95 -33.16 7.90
CA LEU A 80 -8.96 -33.18 6.82
C LEU A 80 -9.11 -31.97 5.88
N PHE A 81 -10.36 -31.64 5.52
CA PHE A 81 -10.67 -30.46 4.73
C PHE A 81 -10.20 -29.16 5.43
N GLY A 82 -10.47 -29.03 6.72
CA GLY A 82 -10.00 -27.91 7.53
C GLY A 82 -8.49 -27.77 7.53
N VAL A 83 -7.74 -28.87 7.67
CA VAL A 83 -6.27 -28.87 7.61
C VAL A 83 -5.77 -28.40 6.24
N ILE A 84 -6.35 -28.89 5.14
CA ILE A 84 -5.98 -28.48 3.78
C ILE A 84 -6.22 -26.98 3.58
N CYS A 85 -7.40 -26.49 3.97
CA CYS A 85 -7.72 -25.06 3.92
C CYS A 85 -6.73 -24.23 4.76
N LEU A 86 -6.40 -24.68 5.96
CA LEU A 86 -5.47 -23.96 6.84
C LEU A 86 -4.07 -23.85 6.21
N VAL A 87 -3.56 -24.95 5.65
CA VAL A 87 -2.24 -24.96 5.00
C VAL A 87 -2.21 -24.02 3.80
N ILE A 88 -3.23 -24.05 2.94
CA ILE A 88 -3.34 -23.15 1.78
C ILE A 88 -3.45 -21.69 2.25
N GLY A 89 -4.29 -21.44 3.25
CA GLY A 89 -4.53 -20.10 3.80
C GLY A 89 -3.26 -19.49 4.39
N LEU A 90 -2.56 -20.21 5.27
CA LEU A 90 -1.29 -19.77 5.85
C LEU A 90 -0.20 -19.62 4.78
N GLY A 91 -0.15 -20.55 3.83
CA GLY A 91 0.74 -20.51 2.67
C GLY A 91 0.53 -19.29 1.78
N ALA A 92 -0.66 -18.67 1.78
CA ALA A 92 -0.94 -17.42 1.09
C ALA A 92 -0.71 -16.19 1.98
N VAL A 93 -1.21 -16.19 3.22
CA VAL A 93 -1.20 -15.04 4.14
C VAL A 93 0.22 -14.64 4.51
N VAL A 94 1.05 -15.59 4.93
CA VAL A 94 2.39 -15.32 5.44
C VAL A 94 3.29 -14.66 4.38
N PRO A 95 3.50 -15.25 3.18
CA PRO A 95 4.36 -14.62 2.18
C PRO A 95 3.78 -13.31 1.66
N THR A 96 2.45 -13.18 1.58
CA THR A 96 1.80 -11.92 1.18
C THR A 96 2.11 -10.81 2.19
N GLY A 97 2.01 -11.10 3.49
CA GLY A 97 2.39 -10.16 4.55
C GLY A 97 3.85 -9.72 4.44
N VAL A 98 4.77 -10.67 4.21
CA VAL A 98 6.20 -10.36 4.00
C VAL A 98 6.41 -9.47 2.77
N ALA A 99 5.74 -9.77 1.65
CA ALA A 99 5.83 -8.98 0.42
C ALA A 99 5.31 -7.54 0.61
N ILE A 100 4.20 -7.37 1.33
CA ILE A 100 3.65 -6.05 1.68
C ILE A 100 4.66 -5.26 2.52
N VAL A 101 5.21 -5.85 3.58
CA VAL A 101 6.19 -5.18 4.46
C VAL A 101 7.45 -4.81 3.68
N ALA A 102 7.98 -5.70 2.84
CA ALA A 102 9.12 -5.41 1.98
C ALA A 102 8.81 -4.24 1.01
N GLY A 103 7.58 -4.20 0.46
CA GLY A 103 7.08 -3.11 -0.35
C GLY A 103 7.08 -1.77 0.41
N LEU A 104 6.56 -1.75 1.65
CA LEU A 104 6.52 -0.56 2.50
C LEU A 104 7.92 -0.03 2.83
N ARG A 105 8.88 -0.93 3.09
CA ARG A 105 10.30 -0.57 3.30
C ARG A 105 10.92 0.07 2.07
N LYS A 106 10.64 -0.48 0.88
CA LYS A 106 11.08 0.09 -0.39
C LYS A 106 10.47 1.47 -0.63
N ASP A 107 9.19 1.64 -0.32
CA ASP A 107 8.50 2.92 -0.46
C ASP A 107 9.05 3.98 0.51
N ALA A 108 9.43 3.59 1.73
CA ALA A 108 10.13 4.47 2.66
C ALA A 108 11.49 4.93 2.13
N ARG A 109 12.25 4.04 1.48
CA ARG A 109 13.51 4.39 0.82
C ARG A 109 13.31 5.37 -0.34
N ILE A 110 12.30 5.12 -1.19
CA ILE A 110 11.93 6.04 -2.29
C ILE A 110 11.56 7.42 -1.74
N ARG A 111 10.79 7.50 -0.65
CA ARG A 111 10.44 8.79 0.00
C ARG A 111 11.67 9.55 0.48
N ARG A 112 12.67 8.86 1.04
CA ARG A 112 13.93 9.51 1.47
C ARG A 112 14.68 10.09 0.27
N LEU A 113 14.76 9.34 -0.82
CA LEU A 113 15.39 9.82 -2.06
C LEU A 113 14.62 11.02 -2.64
N LEU A 114 13.28 10.96 -2.67
CA LEU A 114 12.44 12.08 -3.11
C LEU A 114 12.71 13.35 -2.28
N ALA A 115 12.86 13.21 -0.95
CA ALA A 115 13.18 14.34 -0.09
C ALA A 115 14.58 14.92 -0.39
N GLN A 116 15.60 14.06 -0.50
CA GLN A 116 16.98 14.48 -0.81
C GLN A 116 17.08 15.20 -2.15
N TRP A 117 16.44 14.66 -3.20
CA TRP A 117 16.42 15.28 -4.53
C TRP A 117 15.56 16.55 -4.58
N ALA A 118 14.50 16.62 -3.77
CA ALA A 118 13.68 17.83 -3.66
C ALA A 118 14.43 18.99 -2.97
N GLU A 119 15.35 18.69 -2.05
CA GLU A 119 16.13 19.68 -1.30
C GLU A 119 17.22 20.38 -2.15
N LEU A 120 17.60 19.85 -3.31
CA LEU A 120 18.69 20.41 -4.12
C LEU A 120 18.41 21.83 -4.63
N ASP A 121 17.23 22.06 -5.19
CA ASP A 121 16.79 23.35 -5.72
C ASP A 121 15.25 23.31 -5.89
N ARG A 122 14.61 24.46 -6.08
CA ARG A 122 13.16 24.57 -6.37
C ARG A 122 12.92 25.04 -7.79
N HIS A 123 11.97 24.40 -8.47
CA HIS A 123 11.54 24.83 -9.79
C HIS A 123 10.02 24.69 -9.94
N PRO A 124 9.24 25.72 -9.58
CA PRO A 124 7.78 25.62 -9.45
C PRO A 124 7.06 25.12 -10.71
N ALA A 125 7.55 25.50 -11.90
CA ALA A 125 6.95 25.10 -13.18
C ALA A 125 7.12 23.59 -13.46
N ALA A 126 8.30 23.02 -13.19
CA ALA A 126 8.54 21.58 -13.34
C ALA A 126 7.89 20.78 -12.20
N ASP A 127 7.90 21.33 -10.98
CA ASP A 127 7.39 20.67 -9.78
C ASP A 127 5.85 20.56 -9.79
N ALA A 128 5.13 21.40 -10.55
CA ALA A 128 3.67 21.31 -10.71
C ALA A 128 3.22 19.97 -11.32
N ARG A 129 4.02 19.38 -12.22
CA ARG A 129 3.72 18.08 -12.86
C ARG A 129 3.84 16.90 -11.88
N LEU A 130 4.62 17.05 -10.81
CA LEU A 130 4.82 16.03 -9.78
C LEU A 130 3.61 15.82 -8.87
N ARG A 131 2.58 16.68 -8.97
CA ARG A 131 1.34 16.58 -8.16
C ARG A 131 0.53 15.31 -8.43
N ALA A 132 0.61 14.79 -9.66
CA ALA A 132 -0.08 13.59 -10.13
C ALA A 132 -1.47 13.35 -9.47
N PRO A 133 -2.42 14.31 -9.58
CA PRO A 133 -3.66 14.28 -8.79
C PRO A 133 -4.53 13.06 -9.11
N GLY A 134 -4.55 12.63 -10.37
CA GLY A 134 -5.29 11.43 -10.79
C GLY A 134 -4.78 10.15 -10.13
N LEU A 135 -3.46 9.98 -10.02
CA LEU A 135 -2.88 8.83 -9.33
C LEU A 135 -3.20 8.87 -7.83
N SER A 136 -3.09 10.04 -7.20
CA SER A 136 -3.45 10.20 -5.79
C SER A 136 -4.93 9.85 -5.53
N LEU A 137 -5.84 10.26 -6.40
CA LEU A 137 -7.26 9.90 -6.32
C LEU A 137 -7.50 8.39 -6.53
N ALA A 138 -6.79 7.78 -7.47
CA ALA A 138 -6.87 6.34 -7.72
C ALA A 138 -6.40 5.48 -6.53
N TRP A 139 -5.56 6.03 -5.65
CA TRP A 139 -5.21 5.41 -4.36
C TRP A 139 -6.23 5.78 -3.25
N LEU A 140 -6.66 7.03 -3.18
CA LEU A 140 -7.53 7.53 -2.10
C LEU A 140 -8.94 6.95 -2.12
N LEU A 141 -9.59 6.94 -3.28
CA LEU A 141 -11.00 6.56 -3.38
C LEU A 141 -11.22 5.09 -2.99
N PRO A 142 -10.60 4.10 -3.66
CA PRO A 142 -10.78 2.71 -3.29
C PRO A 142 -10.17 2.40 -1.91
N GLY A 143 -9.05 3.07 -1.55
CA GLY A 143 -8.43 2.91 -0.24
C GLY A 143 -9.33 3.38 0.91
N GLY A 144 -9.92 4.57 0.77
CA GLY A 144 -10.84 5.15 1.74
C GLY A 144 -12.12 4.31 1.89
N LEU A 145 -12.67 3.84 0.77
CA LEU A 145 -13.84 2.96 0.78
C LEU A 145 -13.54 1.63 1.50
N MET A 146 -12.45 0.94 1.14
CA MET A 146 -12.03 -0.30 1.81
C MET A 146 -11.72 -0.07 3.30
N CYS A 147 -11.11 1.06 3.64
CA CYS A 147 -10.78 1.41 5.02
C CYS A 147 -12.05 1.56 5.87
N ALA A 148 -13.03 2.31 5.36
CA ALA A 148 -14.30 2.55 6.05
C ALA A 148 -15.12 1.26 6.17
N LEU A 149 -15.24 0.49 5.08
CA LEU A 149 -15.96 -0.79 5.07
C LEU A 149 -15.31 -1.81 6.00
N GLY A 150 -13.98 -1.93 5.96
CA GLY A 150 -13.24 -2.84 6.84
C GLY A 150 -13.46 -2.52 8.31
N LEU A 151 -13.36 -1.24 8.68
CA LEU A 151 -13.61 -0.79 10.05
C LEU A 151 -15.07 -1.04 10.47
N PHE A 152 -16.02 -0.75 9.59
CA PHE A 152 -17.45 -1.02 9.82
C PHE A 152 -17.68 -2.50 10.10
N VAL A 153 -17.13 -3.40 9.28
CA VAL A 153 -17.25 -4.85 9.47
C VAL A 153 -16.61 -5.30 10.80
N CYS A 154 -15.40 -4.82 11.11
CA CYS A 154 -14.72 -5.16 12.36
C CYS A 154 -15.48 -4.73 13.63
N VAL A 155 -16.31 -3.68 13.55
CA VAL A 155 -17.09 -3.17 14.69
C VAL A 155 -18.48 -3.78 14.76
N THR A 156 -19.18 -3.84 13.63
CA THR A 156 -20.60 -4.25 13.59
C THR A 156 -20.81 -5.74 13.73
N VAL A 157 -19.93 -6.57 13.13
CA VAL A 157 -20.09 -8.03 13.21
C VAL A 157 -19.98 -8.53 14.66
N PRO A 158 -18.96 -8.15 15.45
CA PRO A 158 -18.87 -8.61 16.84
C PRO A 158 -19.99 -8.03 17.71
N ALA A 159 -20.40 -6.79 17.45
CA ALA A 159 -21.47 -6.13 18.21
C ALA A 159 -22.86 -6.74 17.94
N ALA A 160 -23.08 -7.25 16.73
CA ALA A 160 -24.33 -7.90 16.34
C ALA A 160 -24.35 -9.41 16.62
N ALA A 161 -23.21 -10.00 16.98
CA ALA A 161 -23.08 -11.45 17.18
C ALA A 161 -24.00 -11.95 18.30
N ARG A 162 -24.85 -12.93 17.99
CA ARG A 162 -25.80 -13.52 18.93
C ARG A 162 -25.37 -14.93 19.35
N PRO A 163 -25.30 -15.21 20.66
CA PRO A 163 -25.05 -16.57 21.16
C PRO A 163 -26.07 -17.56 20.58
N GLY A 164 -25.57 -18.65 19.98
CA GLY A 164 -26.40 -19.71 19.42
C GLY A 164 -26.99 -19.47 18.03
N HIS A 165 -26.76 -18.31 17.41
CA HIS A 165 -27.08 -18.05 16.00
C HIS A 165 -25.82 -17.87 15.14
N ASP A 166 -24.82 -17.15 15.66
CA ASP A 166 -23.56 -16.92 14.96
C ASP A 166 -22.46 -17.86 15.45
N THR A 167 -21.77 -18.52 14.51
CA THR A 167 -20.64 -19.38 14.86
C THR A 167 -19.37 -18.57 15.05
N TYR A 168 -18.55 -18.94 16.02
CA TYR A 168 -17.28 -18.26 16.30
C TYR A 168 -16.39 -18.20 15.04
N GLY A 169 -16.40 -19.26 14.22
CA GLY A 169 -15.68 -19.30 12.95
C GLY A 169 -16.13 -18.24 11.95
N MET A 170 -17.45 -17.99 11.85
CA MET A 170 -17.99 -16.93 10.99
C MET A 170 -17.57 -15.53 11.45
N VAL A 171 -17.55 -15.29 12.76
CA VAL A 171 -17.06 -14.02 13.33
C VAL A 171 -15.57 -13.83 13.02
N VAL A 172 -14.74 -14.86 13.23
CA VAL A 172 -13.29 -14.79 12.93
C VAL A 172 -13.04 -14.53 11.43
N LEU A 173 -13.74 -15.25 10.55
CA LEU A 173 -13.64 -15.08 9.11
C LEU A 173 -13.96 -13.63 8.70
N THR A 174 -15.13 -13.14 9.10
CA THR A 174 -15.61 -11.79 8.71
C THR A 174 -14.77 -10.68 9.32
N MET A 175 -14.38 -10.79 10.60
CA MET A 175 -13.50 -9.82 11.26
C MET A 175 -12.15 -9.70 10.56
N GLY A 176 -11.52 -10.82 10.19
CA GLY A 176 -10.21 -10.74 9.54
C GLY A 176 -10.30 -10.28 8.08
N LEU A 177 -11.39 -10.55 7.35
CA LEU A 177 -11.64 -9.89 6.06
C LEU A 177 -11.79 -8.38 6.25
N GLY A 178 -12.55 -7.95 7.26
CA GLY A 178 -12.64 -6.54 7.65
C GLY A 178 -11.28 -5.93 7.95
N LEU A 179 -10.43 -6.64 8.69
CA LEU A 179 -9.08 -6.20 9.05
C LEU A 179 -8.18 -6.07 7.82
N VAL A 180 -8.23 -7.03 6.89
CA VAL A 180 -7.49 -6.96 5.61
C VAL A 180 -7.93 -5.74 4.81
N CYS A 181 -9.24 -5.51 4.67
CA CYS A 181 -9.79 -4.35 3.99
C CYS A 181 -9.35 -3.04 4.66
N TRP A 182 -9.42 -2.99 5.99
CA TRP A 182 -9.03 -1.83 6.77
C TRP A 182 -7.55 -1.48 6.59
N LEU A 183 -6.66 -2.45 6.78
CA LEU A 183 -5.21 -2.23 6.68
C LEU A 183 -4.76 -1.88 5.27
N THR A 184 -5.26 -2.58 4.25
CA THR A 184 -4.91 -2.31 2.85
C THR A 184 -5.44 -0.96 2.39
N GLY A 185 -6.65 -0.58 2.84
CA GLY A 185 -7.21 0.74 2.63
C GLY A 185 -6.40 1.85 3.31
N LEU A 186 -6.00 1.65 4.58
CA LEU A 186 -5.18 2.60 5.33
C LEU A 186 -3.81 2.81 4.68
N ILE A 187 -3.16 1.75 4.18
CA ILE A 187 -1.90 1.87 3.43
C ILE A 187 -2.09 2.72 2.17
N ALA A 188 -3.18 2.51 1.42
CA ALA A 188 -3.46 3.28 0.21
C ALA A 188 -3.71 4.77 0.53
N VAL A 189 -4.53 5.06 1.55
CA VAL A 189 -4.83 6.43 2.00
C VAL A 189 -3.57 7.14 2.50
N THR A 190 -2.78 6.49 3.36
CA THR A 190 -1.55 7.08 3.89
C THR A 190 -0.53 7.39 2.81
N LYS A 191 -0.38 6.51 1.79
CA LYS A 191 0.47 6.77 0.62
C LYS A 191 0.05 8.03 -0.13
N ALA A 192 -1.24 8.13 -0.45
CA ALA A 192 -1.75 9.26 -1.22
C ALA A 192 -1.70 10.58 -0.44
N LEU A 193 -2.02 10.56 0.86
CA LEU A 193 -1.92 11.73 1.72
C LEU A 193 -0.47 12.17 1.92
N ALA A 194 0.47 11.23 2.11
CA ALA A 194 1.88 11.55 2.22
C ALA A 194 2.40 12.21 0.94
N HIS A 195 2.03 11.69 -0.23
CA HIS A 195 2.40 12.30 -1.50
C HIS A 195 1.77 13.68 -1.70
N ARG A 196 0.46 13.83 -1.42
CA ARG A 196 -0.22 15.13 -1.50
C ARG A 196 0.43 16.17 -0.59
N ARG A 197 0.75 15.80 0.66
CA ARG A 197 1.45 16.69 1.60
C ARG A 197 2.84 17.08 1.10
N TRP A 198 3.59 16.14 0.54
CA TRP A 198 4.90 16.43 -0.06
C TRP A 198 4.78 17.36 -1.26
N ALA A 199 3.87 17.07 -2.20
CA ALA A 199 3.64 17.90 -3.38
C ALA A 199 3.19 19.32 -3.04
N LEU A 200 2.41 19.50 -1.97
CA LEU A 200 2.02 20.83 -1.48
C LEU A 200 3.18 21.62 -0.86
N ARG A 201 4.12 20.94 -0.19
CA ARG A 201 5.33 21.58 0.39
C ARG A 201 6.33 22.06 -0.67
N LEU A 202 6.29 21.52 -1.87
CA LEU A 202 7.16 21.95 -2.98
C LEU A 202 6.75 23.33 -3.55
N LEU A 203 5.57 23.84 -3.19
CA LEU A 203 5.08 25.12 -3.65
C LEU A 203 5.24 26.16 -2.54
N PRO A 204 5.57 27.42 -2.88
CA PRO A 204 5.36 28.53 -1.95
C PRO A 204 3.91 28.54 -1.49
N PRO A 205 3.60 28.96 -0.24
CA PRO A 205 2.24 29.31 0.10
C PRO A 205 1.78 30.33 -0.94
N ALA A 206 0.63 30.07 -1.57
CA ALA A 206 -0.01 31.05 -2.42
C ALA A 206 -0.30 32.27 -1.53
N HIS A 207 0.59 33.25 -1.54
CA HIS A 207 0.25 34.57 -1.08
C HIS A 207 -0.84 35.05 -2.04
N LEU A 208 -2.04 35.20 -1.47
CA LEU A 208 -3.17 35.90 -2.04
C LEU A 208 -2.63 37.22 -2.62
N SER A 209 -2.60 37.31 -3.94
CA SER A 209 -2.54 38.56 -4.70
C SER A 209 -3.96 39.01 -5.00
#